data_AF-M2MMF2-F1
#
_entry.id   AF-M2MMF2-F1
#
_cell.length_a   1.000
_cell.length_b   1.000
_cell.length_c   1.000
_cell.angle_alpha   90.00
_cell.angle_beta   90.00
_cell.angle_gamma   90.00
#
_symmetry.space_group_name_H-M   'P 1'
#
loop_
_entity.id
_entity.type
_entity.pdbx_description
1 polymer ?
#
loop_
_entity_poly.entity_id
_entity_poly.type
_entity_poly.pdbx_seq_one_letter_code
_entity_poly.pdbx_strand_id
1 'polypeptide(L)' 'MTECMPISTAPLSYRLKRNGTSGISVGPEIRIFDTSHQPHDSQEVGRICVRGAPVFAGYLTAENNMDKTCL' A
#
# COMPACT_ATOMS: atom_id res chain seq x y z
N MET A 1 5.58 0.37 -5.90
CA MET A 1 4.88 1.65 -6.05
C MET A 1 5.79 2.74 -5.53
N THR A 2 6.03 3.79 -6.32
CA THR A 2 7.00 4.86 -6.04
C THR A 2 6.55 5.77 -4.90
N GLU A 3 5.25 5.89 -4.72
CA GLU A 3 4.52 6.76 -3.79
C GLU A 3 4.67 6.33 -2.32
N CYS A 4 5.18 5.13 -2.06
CA CYS A 4 5.16 4.52 -0.73
C CYS A 4 6.34 3.58 -0.49
N MET A 5 7.43 3.68 -1.25
CA MET A 5 8.54 2.74 -1.17
C MET A 5 9.37 2.89 0.12
N PRO A 6 9.64 1.81 0.89
CA PRO A 6 9.16 0.42 0.74
C PRO A 6 7.77 0.17 1.38
N ILE A 7 6.99 -0.77 0.79
CA ILE A 7 5.68 -1.24 1.33
C ILE A 7 5.64 -2.71 1.72
N SER A 8 6.42 -3.56 1.05
CA SER A 8 6.49 -4.98 1.36
C SER A 8 7.90 -5.51 1.14
N THR A 9 8.25 -6.56 1.87
CA THR A 9 9.51 -7.27 1.73
C THR A 9 9.29 -8.78 1.82
N ALA A 10 10.16 -9.54 1.17
CA ALA A 10 10.18 -10.98 1.37
C ALA A 10 10.62 -11.28 2.84
N PRO A 11 9.95 -12.19 3.55
CA PRO A 11 10.47 -12.70 4.82
C PRO A 11 11.91 -13.20 4.68
N LEU A 12 12.73 -13.06 5.72
CA LEU A 12 14.12 -13.58 5.68
C LEU A 12 14.18 -15.09 5.41
N SER A 13 13.16 -15.83 5.84
CA SER A 13 13.00 -17.26 5.62
C SER A 13 12.19 -17.61 4.36
N TYR A 14 11.98 -16.65 3.45
CA TYR A 14 11.15 -16.83 2.27
C TYR A 14 11.72 -17.91 1.35
N ARG A 15 11.03 -19.05 1.29
CA ARG A 15 11.37 -20.20 0.43
C ARG A 15 10.33 -20.43 -0.68
N LEU A 16 9.78 -19.36 -1.27
CA LEU A 16 8.80 -19.44 -2.37
C LEU A 16 7.56 -20.29 -2.07
N LYS A 17 7.19 -20.48 -0.78
CA LYS A 17 6.07 -21.36 -0.37
C LYS A 17 4.69 -20.91 -0.85
N ARG A 18 4.55 -19.64 -1.24
CA ARG A 18 3.35 -19.07 -1.86
C ARG A 18 3.77 -18.30 -3.09
N ASN A 19 3.75 -18.96 -4.24
CA ASN A 19 4.01 -18.30 -5.52
C ASN A 19 2.99 -17.17 -5.73
N GLY A 20 3.46 -16.01 -6.21
CA GLY A 20 2.60 -14.85 -6.47
C GLY A 20 2.32 -13.93 -5.29
N THR A 21 3.01 -14.08 -4.15
CA THR A 21 2.91 -13.13 -3.02
C THR A 21 3.96 -12.02 -3.09
N SER A 22 3.57 -10.79 -2.74
CA SER A 22 4.47 -9.64 -2.61
C SER A 22 5.25 -9.60 -1.28
N GLY A 23 5.06 -10.60 -0.41
CA GLY A 23 5.74 -10.73 0.88
C GLY A 23 4.91 -10.23 2.07
N ILE A 24 5.60 -9.73 3.09
CA ILE A 24 5.00 -9.16 4.30
C ILE A 24 5.07 -7.64 4.27
N SER A 25 4.14 -6.96 4.94
CA SER A 25 4.18 -5.49 5.05
C SER A 25 5.45 -5.01 5.75
N VAL A 26 6.02 -3.92 5.26
CA VAL A 26 7.16 -3.23 5.90
C VAL A 26 7.01 -1.74 5.70
N GLY A 27 7.17 -0.95 6.76
CA GLY A 27 6.98 0.50 6.73
C GLY A 27 5.55 0.90 7.08
N PRO A 28 4.69 1.23 6.10
CA PRO A 28 3.36 1.74 6.35
C PRO A 28 2.35 0.64 6.70
N GLU A 29 1.23 1.05 7.29
CA GLU A 29 0.05 0.20 7.46
C GLU A 29 -0.53 -0.16 6.09
N ILE A 30 -0.87 -1.44 5.90
CA ILE A 30 -1.54 -1.94 4.70
C ILE A 30 -2.86 -2.60 5.13
N ARG A 31 -3.94 -2.27 4.43
CA ARG A 31 -5.25 -2.89 4.62
C ARG A 31 -5.98 -3.07 3.29
N ILE A 32 -6.81 -4.10 3.21
CA ILE A 32 -7.67 -4.35 2.05
C ILE A 32 -9.03 -3.72 2.31
N PHE A 33 -9.53 -2.97 1.33
CA PHE A 33 -10.85 -2.33 1.39
C PHE A 33 -11.72 -2.73 0.20
N ASP A 34 -13.02 -2.71 0.41
CA ASP A 34 -14.02 -2.87 -0.64
C ASP A 34 -14.20 -1.58 -1.47
N THR A 35 -15.20 -1.56 -2.36
CA THR A 35 -15.53 -0.37 -3.16
C THR A 35 -16.26 0.72 -2.38
N SER A 36 -16.79 0.41 -1.21
CA SER A 36 -17.52 1.28 -0.28
C SER A 36 -16.65 1.78 0.89
N HIS A 37 -15.32 1.62 0.78
CA HIS A 37 -14.35 1.99 1.81
C HIS A 37 -14.55 1.29 3.17
N GLN A 38 -15.10 0.06 3.17
CA GLN A 38 -15.09 -0.81 4.33
C GLN A 38 -13.90 -1.77 4.30
N PRO A 39 -13.26 -2.03 5.45
CA PRO A 39 -12.15 -2.96 5.52
C PRO A 39 -12.64 -4.39 5.28
N HIS A 40 -11.91 -5.12 4.46
CA HIS A 40 -12.11 -6.54 4.22
C HIS A 40 -11.37 -7.40 5.25
N ASP A 41 -11.89 -8.61 5.45
CA ASP A 41 -11.22 -9.62 6.24
C ASP A 41 -10.09 -10.30 5.45
N SER A 42 -9.29 -11.11 6.14
CA SER A 42 -8.23 -11.88 5.50
C SER A 42 -8.79 -12.85 4.44
N GLN A 43 -8.06 -12.98 3.32
CA GLN A 43 -8.40 -13.83 2.16
C GLN A 43 -9.47 -13.28 1.21
N GLU A 44 -9.94 -12.05 1.42
CA GLU A 44 -10.82 -11.38 0.47
C GLU A 44 -10.04 -10.54 -0.55
N VAL A 45 -10.64 -10.35 -1.73
CA VAL A 45 -10.06 -9.55 -2.82
C VAL A 45 -10.61 -8.14 -2.74
N GLY A 46 -9.72 -7.15 -2.74
CA GLY A 46 -10.11 -5.74 -2.70
C GLY A 46 -8.97 -4.80 -3.05
N ARG A 47 -9.18 -3.52 -2.77
CA ARG A 47 -8.23 -2.44 -2.99
C ARG A 47 -7.19 -2.44 -1.88
N ILE A 48 -5.91 -2.39 -2.24
CA ILE A 48 -4.81 -2.23 -1.27
C ILE A 48 -4.71 -0.74 -0.92
N CYS A 49 -4.94 -0.40 0.35
CA CYS A 49 -4.75 0.95 0.86
C CYS A 49 -3.54 0.97 1.80
N VAL A 50 -2.76 2.06 1.72
CA VAL A 50 -1.48 2.21 2.42
C VAL A 50 -1.49 3.52 3.23
N ARG A 51 -1.07 3.49 4.49
CA ARG A 51 -1.06 4.66 5.38
C ARG A 51 0.17 4.71 6.29
N GLY A 52 0.74 5.90 6.47
CA GLY A 52 1.91 6.12 7.33
C GLY A 52 3.22 6.22 6.55
N ALA A 53 4.33 6.47 7.23
CA ALA A 53 5.62 6.59 6.55
C ALA A 53 6.03 5.27 5.89
N PRO A 54 6.54 5.28 4.65
CA PRO A 54 7.02 6.43 3.86
C PRO A 54 6.05 6.81 2.72
N VAL A 55 4.73 6.73 2.93
CA VAL A 55 3.76 7.29 1.97
C VAL A 55 4.06 8.78 1.80
N PHE A 56 4.35 9.18 0.56
CA PHE A 56 4.67 10.55 0.23
C PHE A 56 3.48 11.50 0.43
N ALA A 57 3.72 12.81 0.39
CA ALA A 57 2.68 13.80 0.68
C ALA A 57 1.67 14.00 -0.45
N GLY A 58 1.90 13.45 -1.65
CA GLY A 58 1.07 13.64 -2.84
C GLY A 58 1.87 14.05 -4.08
N TYR A 59 1.18 14.14 -5.21
CA TYR A 59 1.77 14.59 -6.47
C TYR A 59 1.83 16.12 -6.54
N LEU A 60 2.73 16.65 -7.38
CA LEU A 60 2.84 18.08 -7.66
C LEU A 60 1.93 18.45 -8.84
N THR A 61 1.13 19.51 -8.71
CA THR A 61 0.28 20.06 -9.78
C THR A 61 1.07 21.00 -10.71
N ALA A 62 0.46 21.39 -11.84
CA ALA A 62 1.06 22.34 -12.78
C ALA A 62 1.31 23.73 -12.15
N GLU A 63 0.51 24.10 -11.16
CA GLU A 63 0.64 25.34 -10.39
C GLU A 63 1.65 25.22 -9.25
N ASN A 64 2.46 24.15 -9.22
CA ASN A 64 3.47 23.88 -8.21
C ASN A 64 2.91 23.71 -6.79
N ASN A 65 1.67 23.22 -6.67
CA ASN A 65 1.01 22.90 -5.41
C ASN A 65 0.97 21.38 -5.18
N MET A 66 0.82 20.95 -3.93
CA MET A 66 0.55 19.55 -3.62
C MET A 66 -0.90 19.21 -3.98
N ASP A 67 -1.11 18.15 -4.76
CA ASP A 67 -2.41 17.60 -5.05
C ASP A 67 -3.01 16.95 -3.80
N LYS A 68 -4.16 17.49 -3.36
CA LYS A 68 -4.90 17.04 -2.18
C LYS A 68 -6.22 16.35 -2.55
N THR A 69 -6.47 16.08 -3.82
CA THR A 69 -7.73 15.47 -4.29
C THR A 69 -7.91 14.04 -3.75
N CYS A 70 -6.81 13.42 -3.30
CA CYS A 70 -6.79 12.08 -2.72
C CYS A 70 -6.83 12.07 -1.18
N LEU A 71 -6.99 13.24 -0.52
CA LEU A 71 -7.19 13.38 0.94
C LEU A 71 -8.67 13.60 1.26
#